data_AF-A0A8K0UC35-F1
#
_entry.id   AF-A0A8K0UC35-F1
#
_cell.length_a   1.000
_cell.length_b   1.000
_cell.length_c   1.000
_cell.angle_alpha   90.00
_cell.angle_beta   90.00
_cell.angle_gamma   90.00
#
_symmetry.space_group_name_H-M   'P 1'
#
loop_
_entity.id
_entity.type
_entity.pdbx_description
1 polymer ?
#
loop_
_entity_poly.entity_id
_entity_poly.type
_entity_poly.pdbx_seq_one_letter_code
_entity_poly.pdbx_strand_id
1 'polypeptide(L)'
;MPHPLLPPVNFPKWLESNSHLLNPTANHFCLYRGKDFMVMREVYWFYWWSTSQWLYQYKGGTLLQRSLRTLEEDIRIEVGEVFCAW
;
A
#
# COMPACT_ATOMS: atom_id res chain seq x y z
N MET A 1 25.50 -1.51 -11.32
CA MET A 1 24.58 -2.06 -12.33
C MET A 1 23.21 -1.42 -12.09
N PRO A 2 22.65 -0.65 -13.04
CA PRO A 2 21.27 -0.19 -12.91
C PRO A 2 20.36 -1.41 -12.81
N HIS A 3 19.45 -1.41 -11.82
CA HIS A 3 18.43 -2.45 -11.77
C HIS A 3 17.50 -2.29 -12.97
N PRO A 4 17.16 -3.37 -13.70
CA PRO A 4 16.19 -3.28 -14.77
C PRO A 4 14.88 -2.74 -14.19
N LEU A 5 14.42 -1.60 -14.70
CA LEU A 5 13.07 -1.14 -14.43
C LEU A 5 12.13 -2.19 -15.03
N LEU A 6 11.17 -2.67 -14.23
CA LEU A 6 10.15 -3.57 -14.76
C LEU A 6 9.35 -2.85 -15.86
N PRO A 7 8.87 -3.60 -16.87
CA PRO A 7 7.94 -3.03 -17.83
C PRO A 7 6.71 -2.46 -17.11
N PRO A 8 6.11 -1.37 -17.62
CA PRO A 8 4.93 -0.78 -17.03
C PRO A 8 3.81 -1.80 -16.86
N VAL A 9 3.18 -1.81 -15.68
CA VAL A 9 2.03 -2.66 -15.39
C VAL A 9 0.74 -1.88 -15.67
N ASN A 10 -0.12 -2.42 -16.54
CA ASN A 10 -1.49 -1.94 -16.63
C ASN A 10 -2.25 -2.43 -15.40
N PHE A 11 -2.31 -1.59 -14.37
CA PHE A 11 -2.85 -1.96 -13.07
C PHE A 11 -4.33 -2.37 -13.10
N PRO A 12 -5.25 -1.66 -13.79
CA PRO A 12 -6.64 -2.11 -13.94
C PRO A 12 -6.75 -3.53 -14.52
N LYS A 13 -6.04 -3.81 -15.62
CA LYS A 13 -6.07 -5.11 -16.28
C LYS A 13 -5.44 -6.20 -15.39
N TRP A 14 -4.38 -5.85 -14.66
CA TRP A 14 -3.76 -6.77 -13.71
C TRP A 14 -4.74 -7.15 -12.60
N LEU A 15 -5.50 -6.19 -12.07
CA LEU A 15 -6.50 -6.45 -11.03
C LEU A 15 -7.62 -7.38 -11.49
N GLU A 16 -8.09 -7.27 -12.73
CA GLU A 16 -9.11 -8.18 -13.28
C GLU A 16 -8.67 -9.64 -13.17
N SER A 17 -7.39 -9.91 -13.46
CA SER A 17 -6.84 -11.27 -13.44
C SER A 17 -6.34 -11.72 -12.05
N ASN A 18 -5.96 -10.78 -11.19
CA ASN A 18 -5.23 -11.05 -9.93
C ASN A 18 -5.99 -10.64 -8.66
N SER A 19 -7.23 -10.17 -8.77
CA SER A 19 -8.05 -9.76 -7.63
C SER A 19 -8.18 -10.82 -6.53
N HIS A 20 -8.11 -12.10 -6.90
CA HIS A 20 -8.10 -13.23 -5.98
C HIS A 20 -6.90 -13.24 -5.00
N LEU A 21 -5.77 -12.63 -5.39
CA LEU A 21 -4.58 -12.45 -4.56
C LEU A 21 -4.72 -11.32 -3.53
N LEU A 22 -5.73 -10.46 -3.71
CA LEU A 22 -6.00 -9.30 -2.86
C LEU A 22 -7.12 -9.57 -1.85
N ASN A 23 -7.38 -10.84 -1.56
CA ASN A 23 -8.42 -11.24 -0.63
C ASN A 23 -8.13 -10.70 0.80
N PRO A 24 -9.17 -10.48 1.63
CA PRO A 24 -8.99 -9.98 2.99
C PRO A 24 -8.14 -10.90 3.87
N THR A 25 -8.12 -12.20 3.57
CA THR A 25 -7.38 -13.22 4.31
C THR A 25 -5.88 -13.25 4.02
N ALA A 26 -5.43 -12.73 2.88
CA ALA A 26 -4.03 -12.59 2.54
C ALA A 26 -3.53 -11.28 3.17
N ASN A 27 -2.58 -11.38 4.10
CA ASN A 27 -2.08 -10.23 4.85
C ASN A 27 -1.36 -9.20 3.96
N HIS A 28 -0.63 -9.64 2.93
CA HIS A 28 0.07 -8.75 2.00
C HIS A 28 0.38 -9.44 0.67
N PHE A 29 0.36 -8.66 -0.42
CA PHE A 29 0.82 -9.11 -1.73
C PHE A 29 1.87 -8.13 -2.25
N CYS A 30 3.08 -8.62 -2.54
CA CYS A 30 4.17 -7.81 -3.08
C CYS A 30 4.14 -7.86 -4.61
N LEU A 31 3.81 -6.73 -5.24
CA LEU A 31 3.79 -6.59 -6.70
C LEU A 31 5.20 -6.39 -7.25
N TYR A 32 6.02 -5.61 -6.53
CA TYR A 32 7.40 -5.31 -6.92
C TYR A 32 8.29 -5.20 -5.69
N ARG A 33 9.49 -5.79 -5.80
CA ARG A 33 10.55 -5.70 -4.79
C ARG A 33 11.83 -5.20 -5.46
N GLY A 34 12.04 -3.90 -5.39
CA GLY A 34 13.29 -3.27 -5.79
C GLY A 34 14.28 -3.18 -4.62
N LYS A 35 15.47 -2.67 -4.92
CA LYS A 35 16.47 -2.34 -3.90
C LYS A 35 16.09 -1.07 -3.12
N ASP A 36 15.51 -0.10 -3.81
CA ASP A 36 15.24 1.24 -3.27
C ASP A 36 13.80 1.39 -2.76
N PHE A 37 12.84 0.69 -3.37
CA PHE A 37 11.44 0.71 -2.96
C PHE A 37 10.74 -0.63 -3.22
N MET A 38 9.63 -0.83 -2.52
CA MET A 38 8.75 -1.97 -2.69
C MET A 38 7.34 -1.47 -2.98
N VAL A 39 6.63 -2.15 -3.87
CA VAL A 39 5.20 -1.92 -4.12
C VAL A 39 4.45 -3.13 -3.63
N MET A 40 3.56 -2.91 -2.68
CA MET A 40 2.77 -3.97 -2.06
C MET A 40 1.36 -3.50 -1.77
N ARG A 41 0.42 -4.45 -1.82
CA ARG A 41 -0.88 -4.32 -1.19
C ARG A 41 -0.72 -4.78 0.25
N GLU A 42 -1.00 -3.90 1.19
CA GLU A 42 -0.86 -4.15 2.61
C GLU A 42 -2.19 -3.92 3.32
N VAL A 43 -2.49 -4.75 4.31
CA VAL A 43 -3.57 -4.48 5.27
C VAL A 43 -2.91 -3.81 6.47
N TYR A 44 -3.27 -2.56 6.74
CA TYR A 44 -2.65 -1.77 7.79
C TYR A 44 -3.06 -2.29 9.17
N TRP A 45 -2.14 -3.02 9.80
CA TRP A 45 -2.24 -3.40 11.20
C TRP A 45 -1.09 -2.74 11.94
N PHE A 46 -1.24 -1.48 12.32
CA PHE A 46 -0.45 -0.84 13.37
C PHE A 46 1.03 -1.28 13.47
N TYR A 47 1.90 -0.79 12.59
CA TYR A 47 3.33 -1.07 12.69
C TYR A 47 4.12 0.21 12.91
N TRP A 48 4.98 0.18 13.92
CA TRP A 48 6.06 1.14 14.04
C TRP A 48 7.04 0.83 12.90
N TRP A 49 7.13 1.70 11.89
CA TRP A 49 8.17 1.56 10.87
C TRP A 49 9.09 2.76 10.93
N SER A 50 10.38 2.52 10.76
CA SER A 50 11.42 3.53 10.72
C SER A 50 11.56 4.20 9.34
N THR A 51 10.70 3.84 8.39
CA THR A 51 10.78 4.25 6.98
C THR A 51 9.45 4.81 6.52
N SER A 52 9.48 5.90 5.77
CA SER A 52 8.31 6.55 5.20
C SER A 52 7.57 5.62 4.25
N GLN A 53 6.23 5.69 4.28
CA GLN A 53 5.36 4.91 3.40
C GLN A 53 4.44 5.83 2.60
N TRP A 54 4.14 5.39 1.38
CA TRP A 54 3.20 6.05 0.48
C TRP A 54 2.03 5.13 0.21
N LEU A 55 0.83 5.67 0.37
CA LEU A 55 -0.43 4.94 0.41
C LEU A 55 -1.29 5.53 -0.69
N TYR A 56 -1.70 4.69 -1.64
CA TYR A 56 -2.58 5.11 -2.72
C TYR A 56 -3.84 4.25 -2.73
N GLN A 57 -4.99 4.88 -2.55
CA GLN A 57 -6.26 4.18 -2.44
C GLN A 57 -6.90 4.03 -3.82
N TYR A 58 -6.72 2.88 -4.46
CA TYR A 58 -7.26 2.66 -5.80
C TYR A 58 -8.77 2.33 -5.83
N LYS A 59 -9.30 1.66 -4.79
CA LYS A 59 -10.72 1.24 -4.75
C LYS A 59 -11.25 1.12 -3.32
N GLY A 60 -12.43 1.67 -3.07
CA GLY A 60 -13.02 1.77 -1.72
C GLY A 60 -12.33 2.82 -0.87
N GLY A 61 -12.91 3.17 0.28
CA GLY A 61 -12.28 4.05 1.27
C GLY A 61 -11.63 3.23 2.39
N THR A 62 -10.53 3.74 2.94
CA THR A 62 -9.81 3.12 4.06
C THR A 62 -9.67 4.12 5.21
N LEU A 63 -9.72 3.61 6.43
CA LEU A 63 -9.33 4.35 7.64
C LEU A 63 -7.98 3.84 8.11
N LEU A 64 -7.00 4.74 8.17
CA LEU A 64 -5.70 4.48 8.77
C LEU A 64 -5.70 5.00 10.19
N GLN A 65 -5.63 4.10 11.16
CA GLN A 65 -5.49 4.48 12.57
C GLN A 65 -4.02 4.72 12.90
N ARG A 66 -3.70 5.93 13.37
CA ARG A 66 -2.37 6.32 13.83
C ARG A 66 -2.42 6.63 15.31
N SER A 67 -1.74 5.85 16.15
CA SER A 67 -1.53 6.24 17.56
C SER A 67 -0.14 6.83 17.76
N LEU A 68 -0.08 8.13 17.98
CA LEU A 68 1.14 8.87 18.28
C LEU A 68 1.23 9.16 19.78
N ARG A 69 1.97 8.32 20.52
CA ARG A 69 2.25 8.39 21.98
C ARG A 69 1.02 8.45 22.91
N THR A 70 0.14 9.42 22.74
CA THR A 70 -1.06 9.69 23.55
C THR A 70 -2.28 10.07 22.71
N LEU A 71 -2.13 10.30 21.41
CA LEU A 71 -3.21 10.68 20.50
C LEU A 71 -3.49 9.55 19.53
N GLU A 72 -4.73 9.10 19.47
CA GLU A 72 -5.25 8.24 18.41
C GLU A 72 -5.95 9.12 17.38
N GLU A 73 -5.51 9.03 16.12
CA GLU A 73 -6.08 9.77 15.02
C GLU A 73 -6.47 8.80 13.90
N ASP A 74 -7.71 8.93 13.45
CA ASP A 74 -8.22 8.21 12.29
C ASP A 74 -8.07 9.07 11.04
N ILE A 75 -7.17 8.66 10.14
CA ILE A 75 -6.93 9.33 8.87
C ILE A 75 -7.73 8.61 7.80
N ARG A 76 -8.70 9.32 7.22
CA ARG A 76 -9.52 8.79 6.13
C ARG A 76 -8.82 9.02 4.80
N ILE A 77 -8.70 7.95 4.01
CA ILE A 77 -8.09 7.97 2.68
C ILE A 77 -9.13 7.45 1.68
N GLU A 78 -9.61 8.34 0.84
CA GLU A 78 -10.62 8.07 -0.18
C GLU A 78 -10.01 7.66 -1.51
N VAL A 79 -10.85 7.14 -2.41
CA VAL A 79 -10.42 6.69 -3.74
C VAL A 79 -9.72 7.82 -4.50
N GLY A 80 -8.53 7.52 -5.00
CA GLY A 80 -7.69 8.45 -5.75
C GLY A 80 -6.77 9.31 -4.86
N GLU A 81 -6.93 9.26 -3.54
CA GLU A 81 -6.06 9.98 -2.63
C GLU A 81 -4.73 9.27 -2.42
N VAL A 82 -3.69 10.09 -2.19
CA VAL A 82 -2.36 9.65 -1.80
C VAL A 82 -2.08 10.20 -0.41
N PHE A 83 -1.66 9.33 0.50
CA PHE A 83 -1.22 9.72 1.84
C PHE A 83 0.23 9.28 2.06
N CYS A 84 1.03 10.14 2.69
CA CYS A 84 2.41 9.82 3.06
C CYS A 84 2.52 9.73 4.58
N ALA A 85 2.82 8.53 5.07
CA ALA A 85 3.04 8.26 6.48
C ALA A 85 4.54 8.34 6.80
N TRP A 86 4.88 9.07 7.86
CA TRP A 86 6.23 9.25 8.40
C TRP A 86 6.28 8.79 9.86
#